data_AF-A0A085NIW5-F1
#
_entry.id   AF-A0A085NIW5-F1
#
_cell.length_a   1.000
_cell.length_b   1.000
_cell.length_c   1.000
_cell.angle_alpha   90.00
_cell.angle_beta   90.00
_cell.angle_gamma   90.00
#
_symmetry.space_group_name_H-M   'P 1'
#
loop_
_entity.id
_entity.type
_entity.pdbx_description
1 polymer ?
#
loop_
_entity_poly.entity_id
_entity_poly.type
_entity_poly.pdbx_seq_one_letter_code
_entity_poly.pdbx_strand_id
1 'polypeptide(L)'
;MMDDATVQHPHAGLAHQVGLGEINEENIAELLESHDEELSNSDLLEIERQLTEDQEAPEPRNPEQAKTLSTKDLYEAFRLLENVMAIFTEKDSQQERSAQVNRMITDAYSCYREIYERKKRHAQ
;
A
#
# COMPACT_ATOMS: atom_id res chain seq x y z
N MET A 1 -52.22 -31.10 4.22
CA MET A 1 -51.93 -29.90 3.41
C MET A 1 -50.43 -29.72 3.48
N MET A 2 -49.73 -30.06 2.39
CA MET A 2 -48.29 -29.84 2.26
C MET A 2 -48.17 -28.80 1.15
N ASP A 3 -47.76 -27.61 1.55
CA ASP A 3 -47.63 -26.49 0.62
C ASP A 3 -46.40 -26.71 -0.26
N ASP A 4 -46.71 -26.72 -1.55
CA ASP A 4 -45.85 -26.51 -2.70
C ASP A 4 -45.06 -25.21 -2.53
N ALA A 5 -43.73 -25.32 -2.50
CA ALA A 5 -42.84 -24.19 -2.71
C ALA A 5 -41.71 -24.65 -3.64
N THR A 6 -41.98 -24.50 -4.93
CA THR A 6 -40.98 -24.57 -6.00
C THR A 6 -39.88 -23.54 -5.71
N VAL A 7 -38.74 -23.98 -5.15
CA VAL A 7 -37.54 -23.14 -5.05
C VAL A 7 -36.81 -23.27 -6.39
N GLN A 8 -37.07 -22.33 -7.29
CA GLN A 8 -36.24 -22.14 -8.48
C GLN A 8 -34.84 -21.74 -8.00
N HIS A 9 -33.88 -22.66 -8.09
CA HIS A 9 -32.50 -22.42 -7.69
C HIS A 9 -31.75 -21.64 -8.79
N PRO A 10 -31.33 -20.38 -8.54
CA PRO A 10 -30.65 -19.53 -9.53
C PRO A 10 -29.27 -20.02 -9.96
N HIS A 11 -28.79 -21.11 -9.36
CA HIS A 11 -27.40 -21.56 -9.43
C HIS A 11 -27.08 -22.31 -10.74
N ALA A 12 -28.07 -22.91 -11.40
CA ALA A 12 -27.88 -23.62 -12.67
C ALA A 12 -27.34 -22.71 -13.79
N GLY A 13 -27.64 -21.41 -13.73
CA GLY A 13 -27.18 -20.44 -14.74
C GLY A 13 -25.69 -20.09 -14.65
N LEU A 14 -25.08 -20.21 -13.47
CA LEU A 14 -23.68 -19.81 -13.24
C LEU A 14 -22.69 -20.85 -13.73
N ALA A 15 -23.04 -22.14 -13.66
CA ALA A 15 -22.17 -23.26 -14.06
C ALA A 15 -21.78 -23.22 -15.55
N HIS A 16 -22.68 -22.72 -16.42
CA HIS A 16 -22.43 -22.66 -17.86
C HIS A 16 -21.42 -21.56 -18.26
N GLN A 17 -21.24 -20.54 -17.42
CA GLN A 17 -20.35 -19.40 -17.72
C GLN A 17 -18.87 -19.67 -17.37
N VAL A 18 -18.58 -20.71 -16.57
CA VAL A 18 -17.23 -21.02 -16.06
C VAL A 18 -16.56 -22.20 -16.78
N GLY A 19 -17.14 -22.72 -17.87
CA GLY A 19 -16.57 -23.84 -18.64
C GLY A 19 -16.70 -25.21 -17.95
N LEU A 20 -17.65 -25.33 -17.01
CA LEU A 20 -17.88 -26.53 -16.21
C LEU A 20 -19.03 -27.37 -16.82
N GLY A 21 -18.87 -27.75 -18.09
CA GLY A 21 -19.92 -28.37 -18.91
C GLY A 21 -20.39 -29.76 -18.48
N GLU A 22 -19.77 -30.38 -17.47
CA GLU A 22 -20.13 -31.70 -16.92
C GLU A 22 -20.36 -31.69 -15.40
N ILE A 23 -20.79 -30.56 -14.84
CA ILE A 23 -21.23 -30.52 -13.44
C ILE A 23 -22.73 -30.81 -13.39
N ASN A 24 -23.07 -32.06 -13.05
CA ASN A 24 -24.43 -32.49 -12.67
C ASN A 24 -24.81 -31.89 -11.30
N GLU A 25 -26.11 -31.70 -11.03
CA GLU A 25 -26.66 -31.28 -9.73
C GLU A 25 -26.12 -32.13 -8.57
N GLU A 26 -25.91 -33.43 -8.77
CA GLU A 26 -25.32 -34.35 -7.79
C GLU A 26 -23.86 -34.00 -7.48
N ASN A 27 -23.10 -33.55 -8.48
CA ASN A 27 -21.70 -33.13 -8.35
C ASN A 27 -21.61 -31.76 -7.63
N ILE A 28 -22.60 -30.89 -7.83
CA ILE A 28 -22.74 -29.64 -7.06
C ILE A 28 -23.10 -29.96 -5.60
N ALA A 29 -24.02 -30.90 -5.38
CA ALA A 29 -24.47 -31.28 -4.04
C ALA A 29 -23.33 -31.91 -3.22
N GLU A 30 -22.56 -32.84 -3.80
CA GLU A 30 -21.37 -33.41 -3.15
C GLU A 30 -20.32 -32.34 -2.84
N LEU A 31 -20.09 -31.40 -3.77
CA LEU A 31 -19.12 -30.32 -3.55
C LEU A 31 -19.56 -29.38 -2.42
N LEU A 32 -20.84 -29.01 -2.37
CA LEU A 32 -21.40 -28.18 -1.31
C LEU A 32 -21.34 -28.91 0.03
N GLU A 33 -21.71 -30.19 0.09
CA GLU A 33 -21.64 -30.98 1.33
C GLU A 33 -20.20 -31.15 1.82
N SER A 34 -19.22 -31.30 0.92
CA SER A 34 -17.80 -31.35 1.28
C SER A 34 -17.24 -30.03 1.85
N HIS A 35 -17.94 -28.92 1.63
CA HIS A 35 -17.55 -27.57 2.05
C HIS A 35 -18.56 -26.91 3.01
N ASP A 36 -19.58 -27.64 3.47
CA ASP A 36 -20.58 -27.15 4.44
C ASP A 36 -20.08 -27.25 5.89
N GLU A 37 -18.81 -27.64 6.08
CA GLU A 37 -18.16 -27.67 7.39
C GLU A 37 -17.89 -26.23 7.85
N GLU A 38 -18.56 -25.82 8.93
CA GLU A 38 -18.40 -24.51 9.54
C GLU A 38 -16.96 -24.36 10.04
N LEU A 39 -16.27 -23.30 9.60
CA LEU A 39 -14.87 -23.03 10.00
C LEU A 39 -14.75 -23.06 11.53
N SER A 40 -13.85 -23.90 12.05
CA SER A 40 -13.58 -23.94 13.48
C SER A 40 -12.84 -22.67 13.92
N ASN A 41 -12.94 -22.32 15.20
CA ASN A 41 -12.16 -21.24 15.80
C ASN A 41 -10.64 -21.44 15.60
N SER A 42 -10.17 -22.69 15.53
CA SER A 42 -8.77 -23.00 15.19
C SER A 42 -8.41 -22.56 13.77
N ASP A 43 -9.33 -22.76 12.83
CA ASP A 43 -9.12 -22.47 11.41
C ASP A 43 -9.17 -20.96 11.17
N LEU A 44 -10.04 -20.25 11.90
CA LEU A 44 -10.05 -18.79 11.92
C LEU A 44 -8.75 -18.20 12.46
N LEU A 45 -8.17 -18.79 13.52
CA LEU A 45 -6.87 -18.37 14.05
C LEU A 45 -5.71 -18.70 13.10
N GLU A 46 -5.78 -19.84 12.39
CA GLU A 46 -4.84 -20.22 11.35
C GLU A 46 -4.87 -19.21 10.19
N ILE A 47 -6.06 -18.82 9.75
CA ILE A 47 -6.28 -17.80 8.71
C ILE A 47 -5.79 -16.43 9.16
N GLU A 48 -6.10 -16.02 10.40
CA GLU A 48 -5.61 -14.76 10.97
C GLU A 48 -4.08 -14.75 11.05
N ARG A 49 -3.47 -15.87 11.45
CA ARG A 49 -2.00 -16.02 11.47
C ARG A 49 -1.40 -15.88 10.07
N GLN A 50 -1.94 -16.58 9.06
CA GLN A 50 -1.47 -16.49 7.68
C GLN A 50 -1.63 -15.07 7.11
N LEU A 51 -2.76 -14.42 7.39
CA LEU A 51 -3.03 -13.05 6.94
C LEU A 51 -2.11 -12.03 7.65
N THR A 52 -1.70 -12.31 8.88
CA THR A 52 -0.74 -11.49 9.64
C THR A 52 0.67 -11.72 9.13
N GLU A 53 1.07 -12.97 8.87
CA GLU A 53 2.38 -13.33 8.29
C GLU A 53 2.58 -12.73 6.89
N ASP A 54 1.54 -12.71 6.05
CA ASP A 54 1.56 -12.07 4.71
C ASP A 54 1.55 -10.54 4.75
N GLN A 55 1.05 -9.93 5.84
CA GLN A 55 1.10 -8.47 6.04
C GLN A 55 2.37 -7.99 6.75
N GLU A 56 3.01 -8.86 7.55
CA GLU A 56 4.19 -8.54 8.35
C GLU A 56 5.50 -8.94 7.64
N ALA A 57 5.45 -9.82 6.65
CA ALA A 57 6.52 -9.99 5.69
C ALA A 57 6.51 -8.77 4.74
N PRO A 58 7.53 -7.89 4.77
CA PRO A 58 7.73 -7.02 3.63
C PRO A 58 7.93 -7.95 2.43
N GLU A 59 7.00 -7.91 1.47
CA GLU A 59 7.22 -8.34 0.09
C GLU A 59 8.71 -8.16 -0.25
N PRO A 60 9.41 -9.18 -0.77
CA PRO A 60 10.82 -9.04 -1.12
C PRO A 60 10.91 -7.98 -2.24
N ARG A 61 11.02 -6.71 -1.84
CA ARG A 61 11.26 -5.60 -2.74
C ARG A 61 12.51 -5.98 -3.50
N ASN A 62 12.37 -6.11 -4.82
CA ASN A 62 13.48 -6.37 -5.71
C ASN A 62 14.67 -5.48 -5.26
N PRO A 63 15.79 -6.07 -4.76
CA PRO A 63 16.91 -5.31 -4.21
C PRO A 63 17.60 -4.41 -5.25
N GLU A 64 17.27 -4.55 -6.53
CA GLU A 64 17.89 -3.83 -7.63
C GLU A 64 17.66 -2.31 -7.65
N GLN A 65 16.82 -1.72 -6.79
CA GLN A 65 16.84 -0.27 -6.55
C GLN A 65 15.94 0.13 -5.37
N ALA A 66 16.34 -0.21 -4.14
CA ALA A 66 15.87 0.59 -3.01
C ALA A 66 16.35 2.04 -3.26
N LYS A 67 15.44 2.94 -3.66
CA LYS A 67 15.76 4.36 -3.87
C LYS A 67 16.17 4.97 -2.54
N THR A 68 17.46 5.00 -2.26
CA THR A 68 18.00 5.58 -1.03
C THR A 68 18.45 7.01 -1.28
N LEU A 69 18.01 7.96 -0.45
CA LEU A 69 18.58 9.30 -0.43
C LEU A 69 20.02 9.23 0.09
N SER A 70 21.02 9.54 -0.74
CA SER A 70 22.40 9.66 -0.28
C SER A 70 22.64 11.03 0.37
N THR A 71 23.73 11.16 1.14
CA THR A 71 24.17 12.47 1.67
C THR A 71 24.50 13.45 0.56
N LYS A 72 25.02 12.96 -0.57
CA LYS A 72 25.32 13.78 -1.76
C LYS A 72 24.03 14.31 -2.40
N ASP A 73 22.99 13.49 -2.52
CA ASP A 73 21.70 13.92 -3.08
C ASP A 73 21.06 15.00 -2.21
N LEU A 74 21.09 14.83 -0.88
CA LEU A 74 20.57 15.81 0.07
C LEU A 74 21.35 17.13 0.02
N TYR A 75 22.68 17.05 -0.03
CA TYR A 75 23.53 18.24 -0.18
C TYR A 75 23.22 19.02 -1.47
N GLU A 76 23.09 18.32 -2.59
CA GLU A 76 22.75 18.94 -3.87
C GLU A 76 21.36 19.60 -3.83
N ALA A 77 20.36 18.92 -3.26
CA ALA A 77 19.03 19.47 -3.08
C ALA A 77 19.03 20.75 -2.22
N PHE A 78 19.79 20.76 -1.11
CA PHE A 78 19.91 21.96 -0.26
C PHE A 78 20.57 23.12 -1.00
N ARG A 79 21.63 22.85 -1.78
CA ARG A 79 22.27 23.87 -2.61
C ARG A 79 21.29 24.50 -3.61
N LEU A 80 20.45 23.68 -4.26
CA LEU A 80 19.43 24.19 -5.18
C LEU A 80 18.39 25.05 -4.47
N LEU A 81 17.93 24.64 -3.28
CA LEU A 81 16.99 25.40 -2.46
C LEU A 81 17.58 26.76 -2.03
N GLU A 82 18.85 26.78 -1.62
CA GLU A 82 19.56 28.02 -1.28
C GLU A 82 19.63 28.97 -2.48
N ASN A 83 19.92 28.45 -3.68
CA ASN A 83 19.93 29.26 -4.90
C ASN A 83 18.54 29.85 -5.22
N VAL A 84 17.47 29.07 -5.05
CA VAL A 84 16.09 29.55 -5.25
C VAL A 84 15.77 30.67 -4.25
N MET A 85 16.11 30.48 -2.97
CA MET A 85 15.89 31.49 -1.93
C MET A 85 16.68 32.77 -2.19
N ALA A 86 17.92 32.66 -2.68
CA ALA A 86 18.74 33.80 -3.06
C ALA A 86 18.12 34.59 -4.22
N ILE A 87 17.59 33.89 -5.25
CA ILE A 87 16.88 34.54 -6.36
C ILE A 87 15.67 35.31 -5.85
N PHE A 88 14.86 34.74 -4.96
CA PHE A 88 13.70 35.45 -4.39
C PHE A 88 14.12 36.66 -3.57
N THR A 89 15.18 36.57 -2.77
CA THR A 89 15.69 37.71 -2.00
C THR A 89 16.23 38.82 -2.91
N GLU A 90 16.91 38.48 -4.00
CA GLU A 90 17.53 39.47 -4.89
C GLU A 90 16.55 40.09 -5.89
N LYS A 91 15.62 39.29 -6.44
CA LYS A 91 14.77 39.69 -7.56
C LYS A 91 13.37 40.15 -7.14
N ASP A 92 12.91 39.82 -5.93
CA ASP A 92 11.60 40.28 -5.46
C ASP A 92 11.69 41.71 -4.91
N SER A 93 10.93 42.64 -5.50
CA SER A 93 10.82 44.01 -5.01
C SER A 93 10.12 44.10 -3.65
N GLN A 94 9.32 43.10 -3.27
CA GLN A 94 8.66 43.02 -1.96
C GLN A 94 9.43 42.08 -1.03
N GLN A 95 10.31 42.65 -0.21
CA GLN A 95 11.18 41.90 0.69
C GLN A 95 10.42 41.04 1.73
N GLU A 96 9.28 41.52 2.22
CA GLU A 96 8.47 40.76 3.19
C GLU A 96 7.92 39.46 2.59
N ARG A 97 7.47 39.53 1.33
CA ARG A 97 6.98 38.36 0.59
C ARG A 97 8.09 37.33 0.39
N SER A 98 9.27 37.74 -0.08
CA SER A 98 10.39 36.82 -0.28
C SER A 98 10.89 36.23 1.04
N ALA A 99 10.94 37.03 2.11
CA ALA A 99 11.29 36.53 3.44
C ALA A 99 10.28 35.50 3.97
N GLN A 100 8.97 35.74 3.80
CA GLN A 100 7.92 34.80 4.20
C GLN A 100 8.05 33.47 3.45
N VAL A 101 8.24 33.51 2.13
CA VAL A 101 8.41 32.30 1.30
C VAL A 101 9.67 31.53 1.69
N ASN A 102 10.80 32.21 1.88
CA ASN A 102 12.06 31.56 2.26
C ASN A 102 11.94 30.86 3.63
N ARG A 103 11.20 31.44 4.58
CA ARG A 103 10.90 30.78 5.86
C ARG A 103 10.07 29.51 5.65
N MET A 104 8.99 29.58 4.87
CA MET A 104 8.15 28.41 4.60
C MET A 104 8.92 27.27 3.91
N ILE A 105 9.79 27.60 2.95
CA ILE A 105 10.66 26.62 2.31
C ILE A 105 11.57 25.97 3.36
N THR A 106 12.26 26.78 4.16
CA THR A 106 13.16 26.33 5.23
C THR A 106 12.47 25.37 6.19
N ASP A 107 11.24 25.70 6.61
CA ASP A 107 10.44 24.88 7.50
C ASP A 107 10.01 23.57 6.82
N ALA A 108 9.61 23.63 5.55
CA ALA A 108 9.13 22.48 4.78
C ALA A 108 10.19 21.38 4.56
N TYR A 109 11.47 21.74 4.35
CA TYR A 109 12.53 20.74 4.15
C TYR A 109 13.30 20.37 5.44
N SER A 110 12.86 20.83 6.61
CA SER A 110 13.49 20.51 7.91
C SER A 110 13.65 19.00 8.14
N CYS A 111 12.67 18.18 7.77
CA CYS A 111 12.72 16.72 7.88
C CYS A 111 13.90 16.11 7.09
N TYR A 112 14.24 16.67 5.93
CA TYR A 112 15.39 16.22 5.13
C TYR A 112 16.72 16.59 5.78
N ARG A 113 16.79 17.73 6.50
CA ARG A 113 17.98 18.10 7.28
C ARG A 113 18.23 17.10 8.41
N GLU A 114 17.18 16.63 9.08
CA GLU A 114 17.31 15.59 10.11
C GLU A 114 17.84 14.27 9.53
N ILE A 115 17.35 13.87 8.35
CA ILE A 115 17.84 12.68 7.63
C ILE A 115 19.33 12.84 7.30
N TYR A 116 19.74 14.01 6.81
CA TYR A 116 21.13 14.31 6.48
C TYR A 116 22.04 14.22 7.71
N GLU A 117 21.66 14.83 8.84
CA GLU A 117 22.46 14.79 10.07
C GLU A 117 22.50 13.40 10.71
N ARG A 118 21.41 12.62 10.61
CA ARG A 118 21.44 11.20 10.99
C ARG A 118 22.46 10.44 10.15
N LYS A 119 22.43 10.60 8.83
CA LYS A 119 23.36 9.93 7.91
C LYS A 119 24.82 10.33 8.15
N LYS A 120 25.10 11.61 8.43
CA LYS A 120 26.45 12.06 8.78
C LYS A 120 26.98 11.41 10.06
N ARG A 121 26.14 11.30 11.10
CA ARG A 121 26.53 10.66 12.37
C ARG A 121 26.85 9.17 12.22
N HIS A 122 26.16 8.45 11.33
CA HIS A 122 26.44 7.04 11.07
C HIS A 122 27.61 6.81 10.10
N ALA A 123 28.13 7.86 9.46
CA ALA A 123 29.27 7.79 8.56
C ALA A 123 30.60 8.20 9.24
N GLN A 124 30.55 8.60 10.52
CA GLN A 124 31.71 8.90 11.37
C GLN A 124 32.03 7.70 12.26
#